data_AF-A0A932YWC5-F1
#
_entry.id   AF-A0A932YWC5-F1
#
_cell.length_a   1.000
_cell.length_b   1.000
_cell.length_c   1.000
_cell.angle_alpha   90.00
_cell.angle_beta   90.00
_cell.angle_gamma   90.00
#
_symmetry.space_group_name_H-M   'P 1'
#
loop_
_entity.id
_entity.type
_entity.pdbx_description
1 polymer ?
#
loop_
_entity_poly.entity_id
_entity_poly.type
_entity_poly.pdbx_seq_one_letter_code
_entity_poly.pdbx_strand_id
1 'polypeptide(L)' 'EKARHLRAEAQRRGLELSEEILGYLLTRLPRDLPSLQGVLEVLDRYSLIKQRPLTLPLVREALAAAQQSAELPRQSGAR' A
#
# COMPACT_ATOMS: atom_id res chain seq x y z
N GLU A 1 17.48 7.12 -1.13
CA GLU A 1 16.50 8.16 -0.76
C GLU A 1 15.06 7.67 -0.62
N LYS A 2 14.48 7.03 -1.64
CA LYS A 2 13.07 6.62 -1.67
C LYS A 2 12.59 5.76 -0.48
N ALA A 3 13.38 4.76 -0.11
CA ALA A 3 13.16 3.91 1.06
C ALA A 3 13.06 4.73 2.37
N ARG A 4 13.88 5.78 2.52
CA ARG A 4 13.84 6.66 3.70
C ARG A 4 12.56 7.50 3.72
N HIS A 5 12.14 8.03 2.57
CA HIS A 5 10.90 8.81 2.47
C HIS A 5 9.68 7.95 2.84
N LEU A 6 9.57 6.74 2.30
CA LEU A 6 8.54 5.76 2.67
C LEU A 6 8.53 5.48 4.17
N ARG A 7 9.69 5.24 4.77
CA ARG A 7 9.83 4.97 6.20
C ARG A 7 9.39 6.16 7.06
N ALA A 8 9.77 7.38 6.66
CA ALA A 8 9.38 8.60 7.34
C ALA A 8 7.87 8.82 7.27
N GLU A 9 7.25 8.66 6.09
CA GLU A 9 5.80 8.82 5.92
C GLU A 9 5.01 7.75 6.67
N ALA A 10 5.50 6.50 6.70
CA ALA A 10 4.90 5.47 7.52
C ALA A 10 4.98 5.80 9.02
N GLN A 11 6.15 6.22 9.50
CA GLN A 11 6.31 6.64 10.90
C GLN A 11 5.40 7.81 11.26
N ARG A 12 5.23 8.80 10.38
CA ARG A 12 4.30 9.92 10.58
C ARG A 12 2.85 9.49 10.75
N ARG A 13 2.48 8.33 10.19
CA ARG A 13 1.14 7.73 10.27
C ARG A 13 1.02 6.70 11.41
N GLY A 14 2.10 6.45 12.15
CA GLY A 14 2.14 5.39 13.17
C GLY A 14 2.28 3.97 12.59
N LEU A 15 2.67 3.86 11.33
CA LEU A 15 2.93 2.60 10.65
C LEU A 15 4.40 2.19 10.78
N GLU A 16 4.65 0.96 11.23
CA GLU A 16 5.98 0.36 11.19
C GLU A 16 6.19 -0.40 9.88
N LEU A 17 7.08 0.11 9.04
CA LEU A 17 7.59 -0.60 7.87
C LEU A 17 8.89 -1.34 8.23
N SER A 18 8.78 -2.64 8.44
CA SER A 18 9.94 -3.53 8.48
C SER A 18 10.63 -3.59 7.12
N GLU A 19 11.91 -3.99 7.10
CA GLU A 19 12.71 -4.16 5.87
C GLU A 19 12.00 -5.03 4.83
N GLU A 20 11.35 -6.11 5.28
CA GLU A 20 10.62 -7.06 4.42
C GLU A 20 9.40 -6.41 3.74
N ILE A 21 8.65 -5.60 4.50
CA ILE A 21 7.50 -4.85 3.98
C ILE A 21 7.97 -3.80 2.98
N LEU A 22 9.05 -3.08 3.32
CA LEU A 22 9.63 -2.05 2.47
C LEU A 22 10.13 -2.63 1.14
N GLY A 23 10.81 -3.78 1.19
CA GLY A 23 11.24 -4.52 0.00
C GLY A 23 10.05 -4.92 -0.87
N TYR A 24 9.01 -5.52 -0.26
CA TYR A 24 7.80 -5.92 -0.96
C TYR A 24 7.09 -4.75 -1.65
N LEU A 25 6.97 -3.61 -0.95
CA LEU A 25 6.39 -2.38 -1.51
C LEU A 25 7.22 -1.86 -2.68
N LEU A 26 8.55 -1.80 -2.55
CA LEU A 26 9.43 -1.31 -3.61
C LEU A 26 9.44 -2.20 -4.85
N THR A 27 9.18 -3.51 -4.70
CA THR A 27 9.07 -4.44 -5.83
C THR A 27 7.72 -4.34 -6.55
N ARG A 28 6.61 -4.09 -5.83
CA ARG A 28 5.26 -4.07 -6.42
C ARG A 28 4.74 -2.70 -6.81
N LEU A 29 5.23 -1.63 -6.20
CA LEU A 29 4.74 -0.29 -6.50
C LEU A 29 5.49 0.33 -7.69
N PRO A 30 4.76 1.04 -8.58
CA PRO A 30 5.38 1.82 -9.62
C PRO A 30 6.29 2.91 -9.03
N ARG A 31 7.23 3.40 -9.84
CA ARG A 31 8.32 4.25 -9.35
C ARG A 31 7.88 5.68 -8.96
N ASP A 32 6.59 5.96 -8.95
CA ASP A 32 6.01 7.29 -8.73
C ASP A 32 5.64 7.54 -7.26
N LEU A 33 6.08 8.68 -6.73
CA LEU A 33 5.74 9.16 -5.39
C LEU A 33 4.22 9.21 -5.08
N PRO A 34 3.33 9.69 -5.98
CA PRO A 34 1.89 9.73 -5.68
C PRO A 34 1.28 8.35 -5.46
N SER A 35 1.74 7.33 -6.21
CA SER A 35 1.29 5.95 -6.01
C SER A 35 1.72 5.38 -4.66
N LEU A 36 2.89 5.78 -4.14
CA LEU A 36 3.37 5.37 -2.83
C LEU A 36 2.50 5.96 -1.71
N GLN A 37 2.17 7.26 -1.80
CA GLN A 37 1.33 7.91 -0.81
C GLN A 37 -0.06 7.29 -0.75
N GLY A 38 -0.68 7.01 -1.90
CA GLY A 38 -1.98 6.35 -1.97
C GLY A 38 -1.96 4.96 -1.31
N VAL A 39 -0.91 4.17 -1.52
CA VAL A 39 -0.78 2.86 -0.85
C VAL A 39 -0.58 3.01 0.65
N LEU A 40 0.27 3.93 1.13
CA LEU A 40 0.42 4.16 2.57
C LEU A 40 -0.91 4.55 3.22
N GLU A 41 -1.75 5.31 2.52
CA GLU A 41 -3.07 5.70 3.01
C GLU A 41 -4.07 4.53 3.06
N VAL A 42 -4.03 3.64 2.06
CA VAL A 42 -4.81 2.40 2.10
C VAL A 42 -4.36 1.51 3.26
N LEU A 43 -3.05 1.37 3.46
CA LEU A 43 -2.46 0.56 4.53
C LEU A 43 -2.83 1.11 5.91
N ASP A 44 -2.74 2.43 6.09
CA ASP A 44 -3.14 3.14 7.31
C ASP A 44 -4.61 2.84 7.67
N ARG A 45 -5.50 3.07 6.69
CA ARG A 45 -6.94 2.83 6.87
C ARG A 45 -7.24 1.36 7.16
N TYR A 46 -6.57 0.42 6.48
CA TYR A 46 -6.73 -1.01 6.73
C TYR A 46 -6.26 -1.41 8.14
N SER A 47 -5.11 -0.88 8.57
CA SER A 47 -4.55 -1.12 9.91
C SER A 47 -5.48 -0.60 11.00
N LEU A 48 -6.05 0.60 10.81
CA LEU A 48 -7.03 1.22 11.72
C LEU A 48 -8.32 0.41 11.81
N ILE A 49 -8.89 -0.01 10.67
CA ILE A 49 -10.13 -0.81 10.64
C ILE A 49 -9.93 -2.15 11.37
N LYS A 50 -8.77 -2.78 11.17
CA LYS A 50 -8.47 -4.09 11.77
C LYS A 50 -7.98 -3.98 13.21
N GLN A 51 -7.64 -2.78 13.70
CA GLN A 51 -7.00 -2.54 15.01
C GLN A 51 -5.80 -3.47 15.25
N ARG A 52 -5.06 -3.78 14.19
CA ARG A 52 -3.92 -4.70 14.23
C ARG A 52 -2.67 -3.99 13.71
N PRO A 53 -1.49 -4.37 14.21
CA PRO A 53 -0.24 -3.85 13.70
C PRO A 53 -0.10 -4.16 12.21
N LEU A 54 0.55 -3.24 11.49
CA LEU A 54 0.85 -3.42 10.08
C LEU A 54 1.86 -4.57 9.94
N THR A 55 1.39 -5.69 9.37
CA THR A 55 2.20 -6.89 9.15
C THR A 55 2.26 -7.21 7.66
N LEU A 56 3.29 -7.93 7.23
CA LEU A 56 3.42 -8.35 5.82
C LEU A 56 2.13 -8.99 5.25
N PRO A 57 1.45 -9.95 5.93
CA PRO A 57 0.18 -10.50 5.42
C PRO A 57 -0.91 -9.43 5.25
N LEU A 58 -1.05 -8.50 6.20
CA LEU A 58 -2.01 -7.41 6.10
C LEU A 58 -1.71 -6.49 4.90
N VAL A 59 -0.43 -6.17 4.68
CA VAL A 59 0.04 -5.35 3.56
C VAL A 59 -0.26 -6.05 2.23
N ARG A 60 -0.06 -7.38 2.16
CA ARG A 60 -0.40 -8.18 0.99
C ARG A 60 -1.90 -8.15 0.69
N GLU A 61 -2.75 -8.32 1.71
CA GLU A 61 -4.20 -8.25 1.57
C GLU A 61 -4.66 -6.86 1.11
N ALA A 62 -4.18 -5.80 1.75
CA ALA A 62 -4.53 -4.42 1.42
C ALA A 62 -4.08 -4.05 0.00
N LEU A 63 -2.87 -4.47 -0.41
CA LEU A 63 -2.40 -4.29 -1.79
C LEU A 63 -3.19 -5.12 -2.79
N ALA A 64 -3.54 -6.36 -2.47
CA ALA A 64 -4.40 -7.16 -3.32
C ALA A 64 -5.76 -6.49 -3.51
N ALA A 65 -6.38 -5.98 -2.43
CA ALA A 65 -7.63 -5.25 -2.50
C ALA A 65 -7.52 -3.93 -3.30
N ALA A 66 -6.43 -3.18 -3.13
CA ALA A 66 -6.17 -1.96 -3.89
C ALA A 66 -5.92 -2.23 -5.38
N GLN A 67 -5.17 -3.31 -5.69
CA GLN A 67 -4.93 -3.76 -7.07
C GLN A 67 -6.20 -4.31 -7.72
N GLN A 68 -7.03 -5.04 -6.97
CA GLN A 68 -8.34 -5.52 -7.40
C GLN A 68 -9.32 -4.37 -7.67
N SER A 69 -9.21 -3.25 -6.96
CA SER A 69 -10.03 -2.06 -7.21
C SER A 69 -9.57 -1.29 -8.46
N ALA A 70 -8.28 -1.35 -8.80
CA ALA A 70 -7.75 -0.87 -10.09
C ALA A 70 -8.13 -1.82 -11.25
N GLU A 71 -8.47 -3.06 -10.92
CA GLU A 71 -9.04 -4.08 -11.81
C GLU A 71 -10.58 -4.08 -11.74
N LEU A 72 -11.20 -2.90 -11.69
CA LEU A 72 -12.60 -2.78 -12.09
C LEU A 72 -12.68 -3.24 -13.56
N PRO A 73 -13.54 -4.22 -13.87
CA PRO A 73 -13.59 -4.76 -15.21
C PRO A 73 -14.01 -3.62 -16.13
N ARG A 74 -13.33 -3.51 -17.26
CA ARG A 74 -13.91 -2.89 -18.45
C ARG A 74 -15.18 -3.69 -18.81
N GLN A 75 -16.29 -3.47 -18.12
CA GLN A 75 -17.63 -3.72 -18.61
C GLN A 75 -18.18 -2.32 -18.87
N SER A 76 -18.53 -1.90 -20.08
CA SER A 76 -19.15 -2.58 -21.20
C SER A 76 -18.70 -1.83 -22.48
N GLY A 77 -18.43 -2.45 -23.62
CA GLY A 77 -19.46 -3.10 -24.41
C GLY A 77 -20.19 -2.05 -25.29
N ALA A 78 -19.87 -2.06 -26.58
CA ALA A 78 -20.69 -1.61 -27.70
C ALA A 78 -21.23 -0.16 -27.72
N ARG A 79 -20.52 0.73 -28.40
CA ARG A 79 -20.95 1.35 -29.67
C ARG A 79 -19.82 2.16 -30.28
#